data_AF-A0A914YN70-F1
#
_entry.id   AF-A0A914YN70-F1
#
_cell.length_a   1.000
_cell.length_b   1.000
_cell.length_c   1.000
_cell.angle_alpha   90.00
_cell.angle_beta   90.00
_cell.angle_gamma   90.00
#
_symmetry.space_group_name_H-M   'P 1'
#
loop_
_entity.id
_entity.type
_entity.pdbx_description
1 polymer ?
#
loop_
_entity_poly.entity_id
_entity_poly.type
_entity_poly.pdbx_seq_one_letter_code
_entity_poly.pdbx_strand_id
1 'polypeptide(L)'
;MLAIFTQVFYSFQSHCDTITLPNGTMPMRCMKEKNRLELECFCRCIEPVERSQITTEEYVLAKAIAVCNPAIPELSFNAQKIVEKQREYYANILFKHEQNSYGIEGGAVKYTKIMSAIEAMYHFAQRQREFHNICRMQFLIGADNPWPNTCKLKLFEDSVI
;
A
#
# COMPACT_ATOMS: atom_id res chain seq x y z
N MET A 1 -3.22 -3.07 -4.17
CA MET A 1 -2.44 -3.26 -2.92
C MET A 1 -0.97 -2.90 -3.12
N LEU A 2 -0.27 -3.44 -4.12
CA LEU A 2 1.17 -3.18 -4.31
C LEU A 2 1.53 -1.69 -4.48
N ALA A 3 0.69 -0.91 -5.17
CA ALA A 3 0.90 0.52 -5.38
C ALA A 3 0.92 1.29 -4.04
N ILE A 4 -0.08 1.10 -3.19
CA ILE A 4 -0.14 1.76 -1.88
C ILE A 4 1.00 1.31 -0.98
N PHE A 5 1.36 0.02 -0.97
CA PHE A 5 2.48 -0.46 -0.15
C PHE A 5 3.80 0.21 -0.57
N THR A 6 4.01 0.36 -1.88
CA THR A 6 5.18 1.07 -2.41
C THR A 6 5.19 2.54 -2.01
N GLN A 7 4.06 3.24 -2.16
CA GLN A 7 3.92 4.65 -1.79
C GLN A 7 4.16 4.86 -0.29
N VAL A 8 3.56 4.01 0.56
CA VAL A 8 3.70 4.08 2.01
C VAL A 8 5.14 3.83 2.43
N PHE A 9 5.80 2.80 1.91
CA PHE A 9 7.18 2.48 2.26
C PHE A 9 8.16 3.62 1.94
N TYR A 10 8.07 4.20 0.73
CA TYR A 10 8.92 5.33 0.37
C TYR A 10 8.58 6.62 1.14
N SER A 11 7.32 6.80 1.52
CA SER A 11 6.92 7.92 2.38
C SER A 11 7.50 7.77 3.79
N PHE A 12 7.45 6.55 4.34
CA PHE A 12 8.08 6.20 5.62
C PHE A 12 9.60 6.43 5.58
N GLN A 13 10.27 5.95 4.53
CA GLN A 13 11.72 6.14 4.36
C GLN A 13 12.11 7.62 4.21
N SER A 14 11.22 8.44 3.66
CA SER A 14 11.41 9.90 3.53
C SER A 14 10.94 10.69 4.75
N HIS A 15 10.58 10.01 5.85
CA HIS A 15 10.04 10.61 7.08
C HIS A 15 8.84 11.54 6.83
N CYS A 16 7.97 11.15 5.90
CA CYS A 16 6.76 11.89 5.59
C CYS A 16 5.57 11.34 6.38
N ASP A 17 4.81 12.23 7.03
CA ASP A 17 3.61 11.87 7.81
C ASP A 17 2.39 11.49 6.93
N THR A 18 2.52 11.62 5.61
CA THR A 18 1.45 11.37 4.64
C THR A 18 1.99 10.71 3.38
N ILE A 19 1.15 9.93 2.70
CA ILE A 19 1.52 9.31 1.42
C ILE A 19 2.02 10.36 0.43
N THR A 20 3.16 10.06 -0.17
CA THR A 20 3.72 10.74 -1.33
C THR A 20 3.45 9.91 -2.57
N LEU A 21 2.83 10.53 -3.57
CA LEU A 21 2.56 9.91 -4.86
C LEU A 21 3.85 9.80 -5.70
N PRO A 22 3.91 8.94 -6.72
CA PRO A 22 5.12 8.76 -7.55
C PRO A 22 5.60 10.04 -8.25
N ASN A 23 4.71 11.01 -8.45
CA ASN A 23 5.03 12.33 -9.01
C ASN A 23 5.52 13.34 -7.95
N GLY A 24 5.76 12.91 -6.71
CA GLY A 24 6.15 13.78 -5.59
C GLY A 24 5.01 14.57 -4.95
N THR A 25 3.77 14.43 -5.44
CA THR A 25 2.62 15.15 -4.87
C THR A 25 2.22 14.52 -3.55
N MET A 26 1.94 15.36 -2.55
CA MET A 26 1.40 14.96 -1.26
C MET A 26 -0.05 15.43 -1.15
N PRO A 27 -1.05 14.55 -1.36
CA PRO A 27 -2.47 14.92 -1.41
C PRO A 27 -2.91 15.81 -0.24
N MET A 28 -2.50 15.44 0.97
CA MET A 28 -2.86 16.12 2.21
C MET A 28 -2.29 17.54 2.36
N ARG A 29 -1.25 17.89 1.60
CA ARG A 29 -0.71 19.26 1.56
C ARG A 29 -1.45 20.14 0.55
N CYS A 30 -2.07 19.53 -0.46
CA CYS A 30 -2.81 20.25 -1.49
C CYS A 30 -4.25 20.53 -1.04
N MET A 31 -4.86 19.68 -0.22
CA MET A 31 -6.25 19.85 0.24
C MET A 31 -6.42 21.04 1.18
N LYS A 32 -7.44 21.88 0.93
CA LYS A 32 -7.78 23.03 1.79
C LYS A 32 -8.46 22.60 3.08
N GLU A 33 -9.38 21.65 2.99
CA GLU A 33 -10.07 21.04 4.12
C GLU A 33 -9.80 19.55 4.13
N LYS A 34 -9.59 18.98 5.32
CA LYS A 34 -9.24 17.57 5.50
C LYS A 34 -10.47 16.82 5.98
N ASN A 35 -11.06 16.00 5.12
CA ASN A 35 -12.12 15.09 5.52
C ASN A 35 -11.51 13.88 6.27
N ARG A 36 -12.29 13.30 7.19
CA ARG A 36 -11.93 12.07 7.90
C ARG A 36 -11.56 10.93 6.94
N LEU A 37 -12.27 10.80 5.82
CA LEU A 37 -11.99 9.77 4.81
C LEU A 37 -10.60 9.96 4.16
N GLU A 38 -10.19 11.20 3.91
CA GLU A 38 -8.89 11.52 3.32
C GLU A 38 -7.77 11.23 4.31
N LEU A 39 -7.94 11.63 5.58
CA LEU A 39 -7.01 11.29 6.66
C LEU A 39 -6.83 9.78 6.81
N GLU A 40 -7.92 9.02 6.73
CA GLU A 40 -7.88 7.56 6.81
C GLU A 40 -7.16 6.92 5.60
N CYS A 41 -7.28 7.52 4.41
CA CYS A 41 -6.66 7.00 3.18
C CYS A 41 -5.19 7.39 3.00
N PHE A 42 -4.79 8.58 3.46
CA PHE A 42 -3.48 9.16 3.13
C PHE A 42 -2.52 9.33 4.32
N CYS A 43 -3.02 9.33 5.56
CA CYS A 43 -2.18 9.44 6.76
C CYS A 43 -2.07 8.08 7.48
N ARG A 44 -3.21 7.47 7.84
CA ARG A 44 -3.24 6.28 8.72
C ARG A 44 -2.60 5.03 8.12
N CYS A 45 -2.44 4.99 6.80
CA CYS A 45 -1.77 3.92 6.08
C CYS A 45 -0.27 3.80 6.41
N ILE A 46 0.37 4.84 6.97
CA ILE A 46 1.79 4.82 7.33
C ILE A 46 2.03 4.09 8.66
N GLU A 47 1.10 4.22 9.61
CA GLU A 47 1.24 3.68 10.97
C GLU A 47 1.61 2.19 11.04
N PRO A 48 1.08 1.26 10.21
CA PRO A 48 1.48 -0.15 10.27
C PRO A 48 2.94 -0.35 9.88
N VAL A 49 3.42 0.41 8.89
CA VAL A 49 4.81 0.32 8.41
C VAL A 49 5.75 0.90 9.45
N GLU A 50 5.41 2.06 10.04
CA GLU A 50 6.14 2.62 11.17
C GLU A 50 6.20 1.69 12.38
N ARG A 51 5.06 1.09 12.78
CA ARG A 51 5.02 0.15 13.91
C ARG A 51 5.86 -1.11 13.67
N SER A 52 5.95 -1.54 12.41
CA SER A 52 6.78 -2.68 12.03
C SER A 52 8.27 -2.35 11.93
N GLN A 53 8.63 -1.06 11.77
CA GLN A 53 10.00 -0.61 11.51
C GLN A 53 10.66 -1.43 10.38
N ILE A 54 9.94 -1.59 9.27
CA ILE A 54 10.35 -2.50 8.20
C ILE A 54 11.64 -2.01 7.53
N THR A 55 12.62 -2.89 7.40
CA THR A 55 13.85 -2.60 6.65
C THR A 55 13.63 -2.73 5.13
N THR A 56 14.60 -2.32 4.33
CA THR A 56 14.47 -2.40 2.85
C THR A 56 14.42 -3.85 2.39
N GLU A 57 15.23 -4.71 2.99
CA GLU A 57 15.31 -6.14 2.75
C GLU A 57 14.00 -6.84 3.12
N GLU A 58 13.49 -6.55 4.32
CA GLU A 58 12.18 -7.02 4.80
C GLU A 58 11.05 -6.57 3.89
N TYR A 59 11.08 -5.32 3.43
CA TYR A 59 10.07 -4.77 2.52
C TYR A 59 10.05 -5.50 1.17
N VAL A 60 11.21 -5.80 0.58
CA VAL A 60 11.27 -6.55 -0.68
C VAL A 60 10.66 -7.94 -0.52
N LEU A 61 10.96 -8.63 0.58
CA LEU A 61 10.38 -9.94 0.89
C LEU A 61 8.86 -9.84 1.16
N ALA A 62 8.44 -8.85 1.95
CA ALA A 62 7.03 -8.57 2.21
C ALA A 62 6.25 -8.30 0.92
N LYS A 63 6.85 -7.55 -0.01
CA LYS A 63 6.29 -7.29 -1.34
C LYS A 63 6.22 -8.56 -2.18
N ALA A 64 7.22 -9.43 -2.13
CA ALA A 64 7.18 -10.72 -2.82
C ALA A 64 6.06 -11.63 -2.29
N ILE A 65 5.89 -11.71 -0.97
CA ILE A 65 4.79 -12.43 -0.31
C ILE A 65 3.43 -11.86 -0.74
N ALA A 66 3.31 -10.53 -0.76
CA ALA A 66 2.12 -9.80 -1.19
C ALA A 66 1.77 -10.03 -2.68
N VAL A 67 2.76 -10.18 -3.57
CA VAL A 67 2.56 -10.51 -4.98
C VAL A 67 2.10 -11.96 -5.16
N CYS A 68 2.62 -12.88 -4.35
CA CYS A 68 2.31 -14.30 -4.44
C CYS A 68 0.96 -14.65 -3.78
N ASN A 69 -0.13 -14.04 -4.24
CA ASN A 69 -1.47 -14.32 -3.73
C ASN A 69 -2.17 -15.44 -4.54
N PRO A 70 -2.41 -16.63 -3.98
CA PRO A 70 -3.10 -17.71 -4.69
C PRO A 70 -4.59 -17.41 -4.92
N ALA A 71 -5.18 -16.47 -4.19
CA ALA A 71 -6.60 -16.13 -4.26
C ALA A 71 -6.93 -15.15 -5.41
N ILE A 72 -5.99 -14.91 -6.32
CA ILE A 72 -6.25 -14.11 -7.53
C ILE A 72 -7.29 -14.85 -8.38
N PRO A 73 -8.38 -14.18 -8.80
CA PRO A 73 -9.38 -14.77 -9.69
C PRO A 73 -8.73 -15.31 -10.97
N GLU A 74 -9.33 -16.34 -11.56
CA GLU A 74 -8.91 -16.91 -12.86
C GLU A 74 -7.58 -17.69 -12.87
N LEU A 75 -6.93 -17.88 -11.72
CA LEU A 75 -5.80 -18.80 -11.62
C LEU A 75 -6.26 -20.25 -11.71
N SER A 76 -5.62 -21.03 -12.59
CA SER A 76 -5.78 -22.49 -12.61
C SER A 76 -5.31 -23.11 -11.28
N PHE A 77 -5.86 -24.27 -10.92
CA PHE A 77 -5.46 -24.99 -9.71
C PHE A 77 -3.95 -25.25 -9.62
N ASN A 78 -3.32 -25.58 -10.75
CA ASN A 78 -1.86 -25.77 -10.81
C ASN A 78 -1.11 -24.45 -10.57
N ALA A 79 -1.57 -23.34 -11.15
CA ALA A 79 -0.97 -22.03 -10.93
C ALA A 79 -1.11 -21.59 -9.46
N GLN A 80 -2.27 -21.81 -8.84
CA GLN A 80 -2.49 -21.51 -7.41
C GLN A 80 -1.48 -22.26 -6.52
N LYS A 81 -1.23 -23.55 -6.79
CA LYS A 81 -0.21 -24.32 -6.07
C LYS A 81 1.20 -23.77 -6.24
N ILE A 82 1.57 -23.37 -7.45
CA ILE A 82 2.89 -22.78 -7.72
C ILE A 82 3.04 -21.46 -6.96
N VAL A 83 2.04 -20.59 -7.02
CA VAL A 83 2.01 -19.30 -6.33
C VAL A 83 2.07 -19.48 -4.81
N GLU A 84 1.30 -20.41 -4.25
CA GLU A 84 1.32 -20.72 -2.83
C GLU A 84 2.71 -21.19 -2.38
N LYS A 85 3.33 -22.09 -3.14
CA LYS A 85 4.69 -22.56 -2.86
C LYS A 85 5.72 -21.42 -2.85
N GLN A 86 5.59 -20.45 -3.77
CA GLN A 86 6.47 -19.27 -3.76
C GLN A 86 6.18 -18.35 -2.58
N ARG A 87 4.90 -18.16 -2.21
CA ARG A 87 4.52 -17.39 -1.03
C ARG A 87 5.15 -17.97 0.23
N GLU A 88 5.03 -19.28 0.44
CA GLU A 88 5.64 -20.01 1.56
C GLU A 88 7.16 -19.89 1.55
N TYR A 89 7.79 -19.98 0.37
CA TYR A 89 9.24 -19.82 0.24
C TYR A 89 9.72 -18.46 0.73
N TYR A 90 9.11 -17.36 0.25
CA TYR A 90 9.47 -16.00 0.69
C TYR A 90 9.12 -15.76 2.16
N ALA A 91 7.99 -16.27 2.64
CA ALA A 91 7.60 -16.19 4.05
C ALA A 91 8.62 -16.88 4.96
N ASN A 92 9.11 -18.05 4.58
CA ASN A 92 10.14 -18.78 5.32
C ASN A 92 11.49 -18.05 5.32
N ILE A 93 11.86 -17.40 4.20
CA ILE A 93 13.08 -16.59 4.15
C ILE A 93 12.96 -15.41 5.11
N LEU A 94 11.83 -14.69 5.06
CA LEU A 94 11.58 -13.55 5.96
C LEU A 94 11.62 -14.00 7.43
N PHE A 95 10.93 -15.10 7.76
CA PHE A 95 10.92 -15.60 9.14
C PHE A 95 12.32 -15.95 9.65
N LYS A 96 13.14 -16.63 8.83
CA LYS A 96 14.54 -16.94 9.19
C LYS A 96 15.40 -15.70 9.31
N HIS A 97 15.21 -14.72 8.42
CA HIS A 97 15.89 -13.44 8.50
C HIS A 97 15.60 -12.75 9.84
N GLU A 98 14.33 -12.68 10.25
CA GLU A 98 13.95 -12.09 11.53
C GLU A 98 14.52 -12.87 12.73
N GLN A 99 14.49 -14.20 12.70
CA GLN A 99 15.07 -15.02 13.77
C GLN A 99 16.58 -14.85 13.90
N ASN A 100 17.29 -14.70 12.78
CA ASN A 100 18.73 -14.49 12.78
C ASN A 100 19.09 -13.10 13.33
N SER A 101 18.29 -12.07 13.03
CA SER A 101 18.56 -10.68 13.43
C SER A 101 18.12 -10.38 14.87
N TYR A 102 17.02 -10.98 15.34
CA TYR A 102 16.37 -10.62 16.61
C TYR A 102 16.21 -11.79 17.60
N GLY A 103 16.76 -12.97 17.27
CA GLY A 103 16.59 -14.20 18.05
C GLY A 103 15.22 -14.88 17.81
N ILE A 104 15.02 -16.05 18.42
CA ILE A 104 13.84 -16.89 18.15
C ILE A 104 12.53 -16.17 18.50
N GLU A 105 12.43 -15.62 19.70
CA GLU A 105 11.21 -14.94 20.18
C GLU A 105 11.05 -13.55 19.54
N GLY A 106 12.11 -12.75 19.55
CA GLY A 106 12.09 -11.40 18.95
C GLY A 106 11.80 -11.42 17.46
N GLY A 107 12.37 -12.39 16.74
CA GLY A 107 12.13 -12.61 15.32
C GLY A 107 10.68 -13.02 15.02
N ALA A 108 10.08 -13.89 15.82
CA ALA A 108 8.68 -14.27 15.66
C ALA A 108 7.72 -13.07 15.86
N VAL A 109 7.99 -12.23 16.86
CA VAL A 109 7.23 -11.00 17.11
C VAL A 109 7.35 -10.03 15.93
N LYS A 110 8.57 -9.81 15.45
CA LYS A 110 8.86 -8.91 14.32
C LYS A 110 8.24 -9.40 13.02
N TYR A 111 8.36 -10.70 12.71
CA TYR A 111 7.70 -11.33 11.58
C TYR A 111 6.18 -11.13 11.61
N THR A 112 5.56 -11.32 12.77
CA THR A 112 4.11 -11.11 12.95
C THR A 112 3.73 -9.65 12.68
N LYS A 113 4.53 -8.68 13.15
CA LYS A 113 4.30 -7.25 12.87
C LYS A 113 4.35 -6.95 11.37
N ILE A 114 5.30 -7.53 10.63
CA ILE A 114 5.40 -7.35 9.18
C ILE A 114 4.18 -7.97 8.48
N MET A 115 3.77 -9.17 8.89
CA MET A 115 2.58 -9.82 8.33
C MET A 115 1.30 -9.01 8.58
N SER A 116 1.13 -8.45 9.78
CA SER A 116 0.04 -7.52 10.08
C SER A 116 0.11 -6.24 9.25
N ALA A 117 1.31 -5.73 8.94
CA ALA A 117 1.47 -4.59 8.05
C ALA A 117 1.02 -4.92 6.61
N ILE A 118 1.36 -6.11 6.09
CA ILE A 118 0.90 -6.59 4.78
C ILE A 118 -0.63 -6.65 4.74
N GLU A 119 -1.27 -7.25 5.75
CA GLU A 119 -2.73 -7.32 5.86
C GLU A 119 -3.37 -5.92 5.91
N ALA A 120 -2.81 -5.01 6.72
CA ALA A 120 -3.27 -3.64 6.77
C ALA A 120 -3.19 -2.96 5.38
N MET A 121 -2.13 -3.21 4.61
CA MET A 121 -1.99 -2.68 3.25
C MET A 121 -3.09 -3.19 2.29
N TYR A 122 -3.58 -4.42 2.46
CA TYR A 122 -4.74 -4.91 1.70
C TYR A 122 -6.00 -4.09 2.02
N HIS A 123 -6.27 -3.85 3.31
CA HIS A 123 -7.41 -3.03 3.73
C HIS A 123 -7.30 -1.58 3.26
N PHE A 124 -6.13 -0.96 3.39
CA PHE A 124 -5.94 0.41 2.89
C PHE A 124 -6.07 0.49 1.37
N ALA A 125 -5.58 -0.52 0.65
CA ALA A 125 -5.77 -0.57 -0.80
C ALA A 125 -7.25 -0.65 -1.20
N GLN A 126 -8.07 -1.36 -0.42
CA GLN A 126 -9.51 -1.42 -0.64
C GLN A 126 -10.16 -0.07 -0.35
N ARG A 127 -9.87 0.54 0.79
CA ARG A 127 -10.38 1.88 1.15
C ARG A 127 -10.00 2.94 0.11
N GLN A 128 -8.78 2.91 -0.40
CA GLN A 128 -8.33 3.84 -1.43
C GLN A 128 -9.10 3.67 -2.75
N ARG A 129 -9.47 2.43 -3.13
CA ARG A 129 -10.35 2.17 -4.28
C ARG A 129 -11.76 2.70 -4.05
N GLU A 130 -12.31 2.47 -2.86
CA GLU A 130 -13.64 2.98 -2.47
C GLU A 130 -13.65 4.51 -2.48
N PHE A 131 -12.63 5.15 -1.91
CA PHE A 131 -12.44 6.60 -1.94
C PHE A 131 -12.35 7.13 -3.38
N HIS A 132 -11.55 6.49 -4.23
CA HIS A 132 -11.45 6.86 -5.65
C HIS A 132 -12.82 6.77 -6.36
N ASN A 133 -13.62 5.75 -6.07
CA ASN A 133 -14.96 5.61 -6.63
C ASN A 133 -15.89 6.74 -6.17
N ILE A 134 -15.83 7.15 -4.90
CA ILE A 134 -16.60 8.29 -4.37
C ILE A 134 -16.21 9.59 -5.08
N CYS A 135 -14.91 9.89 -5.18
CA CYS A 135 -14.43 11.09 -5.86
C CYS A 135 -14.89 11.11 -7.33
N ARG A 136 -14.83 9.96 -8.01
CA ARG A 136 -15.29 9.84 -9.40
C ARG A 136 -16.79 10.09 -9.52
N MET A 137 -17.60 9.58 -8.60
CA MET A 137 -19.05 9.85 -8.58
C MET A 137 -19.35 11.32 -8.34
N GLN A 138 -18.67 11.98 -7.39
CA GLN A 138 -18.83 13.41 -7.12
C GLN A 138 -18.50 14.26 -8.34
N PHE A 139 -17.41 13.94 -9.04
CA PHE A 139 -17.02 14.61 -10.27
C PHE A 139 -18.08 14.48 -11.37
N LEU A 140 -18.64 13.28 -11.56
CA LEU A 140 -19.70 13.04 -12.55
C LEU A 140 -21.00 13.79 -12.23
N ILE A 141 -21.30 14.01 -10.96
CA ILE A 141 -22.50 14.71 -10.49
C ILE A 141 -22.31 16.24 -10.52
N GLY A 142 -21.12 16.74 -10.87
CA GLY A 142 -20.82 18.17 -10.92
C GLY A 142 -20.74 18.83 -9.53
N ALA A 143 -20.51 18.03 -8.48
CA ALA A 143 -20.21 18.58 -7.16
C ALA A 143 -18.85 19.28 -7.19
N ASP A 144 -18.69 20.33 -6.37
CA ASP A 144 -17.45 21.10 -6.26
C ASP A 144 -16.24 20.15 -6.12
N ASN A 145 -15.22 20.34 -6.98
CA ASN A 145 -14.03 19.49 -6.97
C ASN A 145 -13.29 19.68 -5.62
N PRO A 146 -13.15 18.62 -4.79
CA PRO A 146 -12.44 18.72 -3.52
C PRO A 146 -10.93 18.92 -3.70
N TRP A 147 -10.41 18.65 -4.90
CA TRP A 147 -9.01 18.91 -5.25
C TRP A 147 -8.86 20.36 -5.71
N PRO A 148 -7.82 21.10 -5.27
CA PRO A 148 -7.55 22.42 -5.79
C PRO A 148 -7.42 22.36 -7.31
N ASN A 149 -8.01 23.34 -8.00
CA ASN A 149 -7.98 23.50 -9.46
C ASN A 149 -6.57 23.51 -10.11
N THR A 150 -5.50 23.45 -9.30
CA THR A 150 -4.11 23.32 -9.73
C THR A 150 -3.68 21.88 -9.98
N CYS A 151 -4.37 20.88 -9.44
CA CYS A 151 -4.21 19.47 -9.81
C CYS A 151 -5.23 19.07 -10.88
N LYS A 152 -5.33 19.87 -11.95
CA LYS A 152 -5.75 19.33 -13.24
C LYS A 152 -4.66 18.37 -13.70
N LEU A 153 -4.69 17.16 -13.15
CA LEU A 153 -4.18 15.99 -13.83
C LEU A 153 -4.81 16.05 -15.22
N LYS A 154 -4.02 16.45 -16.22
CA LYS A 154 -4.29 16.21 -17.64
C LYS A 154 -4.30 14.69 -17.83
N LEU A 155 -5.32 14.02 -17.31
CA LEU A 155 -5.57 12.63 -17.55
C LEU A 155 -6.48 12.60 -18.78
N PHE A 156 -5.85 12.29 -19.92
CA PHE A 156 -6.49 11.86 -21.16
C PHE A 156 -7.34 12.91 -21.90
N GLU A 157 -6.70 13.91 -22.51
CA GLU A 157 -7.26 14.57 -23.71
C GLU A 157 -6.31 14.60 -24.92
N ASP A 158 -5.04 14.18 -24.80
CA ASP A 158 -4.07 14.29 -25.91
C ASP A 158 -3.63 12.93 -26.49
N SER A 159 -4.54 11.96 -26.65
CA SER A 159 -4.24 10.74 -27.42
C SER A 159 -5.43 10.20 -28.21
N VAL A 160 -6.17 11.10 -28.85
CA VAL A 160 -6.89 10.82 -30.10
C VAL A 160 -6.65 12.01 -31.02
N ILE A 161 -5.69 11.84 -31.92
CA ILE A 161 -5.67 12.16 -33.37
C ILE A 161 -4.28 11.78 -33.88
#